data_AF-A0A444U286-F1
#
_entry.id   AF-A0A444U286-F1
#
_cell.length_a   1.000
_cell.length_b   1.000
_cell.length_c   1.000
_cell.angle_alpha   90.00
_cell.angle_beta   90.00
_cell.angle_gamma   90.00
#
_symmetry.space_group_name_H-M   'P 1'
#
loop_
_entity.id
_entity.type
_entity.pdbx_description
1 polymer ?
#
loop_
_entity_poly.entity_id
_entity_poly.type
_entity_poly.pdbx_seq_one_letter_code
_entity_poly.pdbx_strand_id
1 'polypeptide(L)'
;MGYCISTPQILAAKEVIVKLEVKVLEIQCDGYKEGILTGDLCEDLCVSKQVVYQRCLYYEKGKKVIQADWHGIPIILKSKLENFSSYNNFGMLDYQEMQDVSTMDIVFYAALEIKNLLGLELENTTVPKLWSKHLQGRVEPYSKAELVTMWSLLQQEEYTFFKILQDLSKHVVKILGSCGHFYAVEYLIAGHAWNQNLFSLEELFGSSVTGHNNRALKGAIHKIALSFLDMVKHFENDFSYHLHLCDIKPENFAIRKDLTVVAIDVDMAFFEPKMRDILQQNCTNDEDCNFFDCFSKCDMQTNKCGAKRINSNLQVICDKMFRHWFSPSLIGPRASLPLQVELQKAVQRCAVPTEYPDNKKDHRILFKQLYELLQASQRQLQE
;
A
#
# COMPACT_ATOMS: atom_id res chain seq x y z
N MET A 1 -0.73 -17.77 5.75
CA MET A 1 0.44 -17.38 6.57
C MET A 1 1.68 -18.07 6.00
N GLY A 2 2.06 -17.69 4.79
CA GLY A 2 3.33 -18.07 4.18
C GLY A 2 4.49 -17.25 4.78
N TYR A 3 4.92 -17.60 5.98
CA TYR A 3 6.25 -17.20 6.45
C TYR A 3 7.27 -18.21 5.93
N CYS A 4 8.40 -17.75 5.41
CA CYS A 4 9.57 -18.60 5.18
C CYS A 4 9.92 -19.29 6.52
N ILE A 5 9.82 -20.61 6.53
CA ILE A 5 9.70 -21.44 7.74
C ILE A 5 10.79 -21.11 8.78
N SER A 6 10.37 -20.73 9.98
CA SER A 6 11.22 -20.62 11.17
C SER A 6 10.86 -21.70 12.20
N THR A 7 11.39 -22.91 12.02
CA THR A 7 11.43 -23.97 13.04
C THR A 7 12.81 -24.67 13.07
N PRO A 8 13.21 -25.37 14.15
CA PRO A 8 14.63 -25.62 14.45
C PRO A 8 15.27 -26.83 13.74
N GLN A 9 14.83 -27.21 12.53
CA GLN A 9 15.43 -28.29 11.72
C GLN A 9 16.11 -27.76 10.43
N ILE A 10 16.42 -26.46 10.39
CA ILE A 10 16.56 -25.69 9.16
C ILE A 10 17.97 -25.11 9.03
N LEU A 11 18.93 -25.90 8.55
CA LEU A 11 20.13 -25.35 7.89
C LEU A 11 20.13 -25.74 6.41
N ALA A 12 20.02 -27.03 6.09
CA ALA A 12 19.92 -27.51 4.71
C ALA A 12 18.68 -26.97 3.97
N ALA A 13 17.53 -26.92 4.63
CA ALA A 13 16.32 -26.34 4.04
C ALA A 13 16.41 -24.81 3.85
N LYS A 14 17.15 -24.10 4.72
CA LYS A 14 17.41 -22.65 4.58
C LYS A 14 18.29 -22.37 3.36
N GLU A 15 19.36 -23.12 3.17
CA GLU A 15 20.22 -22.99 1.99
C GLU A 15 19.48 -23.27 0.69
N VAL A 16 18.62 -24.30 0.67
CA VAL A 16 17.81 -24.63 -0.51
C VAL A 16 16.78 -23.52 -0.82
N ILE A 17 16.14 -22.93 0.20
CA ILE A 17 15.18 -21.83 0.01
C ILE A 17 15.90 -20.57 -0.50
N VAL A 18 17.03 -20.18 0.10
CA VAL A 18 17.82 -19.04 -0.36
C VAL A 18 18.29 -19.24 -1.80
N LYS A 19 18.70 -20.46 -2.17
CA LYS A 19 19.06 -20.80 -3.57
C LYS A 19 17.88 -20.62 -4.53
N LEU A 20 16.66 -20.99 -4.14
CA LEU A 20 15.47 -20.82 -4.98
C LEU A 20 15.08 -19.34 -5.14
N GLU A 21 15.23 -18.54 -4.10
CA GLU A 21 14.89 -17.11 -4.14
C GLU A 21 15.88 -16.30 -4.98
N VAL A 22 17.17 -16.57 -4.83
CA VAL A 22 18.23 -15.99 -5.68
C VAL A 22 18.04 -16.39 -7.14
N LYS A 23 17.62 -17.64 -7.40
CA LYS A 23 17.35 -18.15 -8.75
C LYS A 23 16.30 -17.36 -9.51
N VAL A 24 15.27 -16.82 -8.85
CA VAL A 24 14.24 -15.99 -9.51
C VAL A 24 14.86 -14.70 -10.07
N LEU A 25 15.76 -14.07 -9.30
CA LEU A 25 16.49 -12.88 -9.76
C LEU A 25 17.51 -13.22 -10.84
N GLU A 26 18.13 -14.41 -10.80
CA GLU A 26 19.02 -14.88 -11.87
C GLU A 26 18.29 -15.06 -13.20
N ILE A 27 17.10 -15.69 -13.19
CA ILE A 27 16.25 -15.84 -14.38
C ILE A 27 15.89 -14.46 -14.96
N GLN A 28 15.59 -13.49 -14.10
CA GLN A 28 15.34 -12.12 -14.53
C GLN A 28 16.53 -11.51 -15.26
N CYS A 29 17.74 -11.76 -14.73
CA CYS A 29 18.96 -11.26 -15.31
C CYS A 29 19.36 -11.92 -16.62
N ASP A 30 19.03 -13.19 -16.80
CA ASP A 30 19.24 -13.85 -18.09
C ASP A 30 18.31 -13.26 -19.15
N GLY A 31 17.04 -12.99 -18.82
CA GLY A 31 16.12 -12.26 -19.70
C GLY A 31 16.62 -10.85 -20.08
N TYR A 32 17.25 -10.12 -19.15
CA TYR A 32 17.86 -8.81 -19.45
C TYR A 32 19.03 -8.94 -20.42
N LYS A 33 19.95 -9.89 -20.18
CA LYS A 33 21.12 -10.12 -21.06
C LYS A 33 20.72 -10.56 -22.47
N GLU A 34 19.61 -11.29 -22.59
CA GLU A 34 19.03 -11.70 -23.87
C GLU A 34 18.24 -10.57 -24.57
N GLY A 35 18.05 -9.42 -23.92
CA GLY A 35 17.29 -8.30 -24.46
C GLY A 35 15.77 -8.54 -24.50
N ILE A 36 15.27 -9.49 -23.70
CA ILE A 36 13.83 -9.82 -23.60
C ILE A 36 13.10 -8.79 -22.73
N LEU A 37 13.77 -8.31 -21.69
CA LEU A 37 13.25 -7.33 -20.73
C LEU A 37 14.29 -6.24 -20.46
N THR A 38 13.86 -5.15 -19.83
CA THR A 38 14.74 -4.02 -19.50
C THR A 38 14.29 -3.34 -18.21
N GLY A 39 14.94 -2.25 -17.84
CA GLY A 39 14.62 -1.46 -16.67
C GLY A 39 15.84 -0.73 -16.12
N ASP A 40 15.60 0.40 -15.45
CA ASP A 40 16.64 1.25 -14.85
C ASP A 40 17.41 0.58 -13.72
N LEU A 41 16.84 -0.47 -13.10
CA LEU A 41 17.50 -1.29 -12.08
C LEU A 41 18.28 -2.45 -12.68
N CYS A 42 18.05 -2.84 -13.95
CA CYS A 42 18.59 -4.08 -14.49
C CYS A 42 20.11 -4.10 -14.54
N GLU A 43 20.76 -3.00 -14.92
CA GLU A 43 22.22 -2.93 -14.95
C GLU A 43 22.82 -3.20 -13.57
N ASP A 44 22.25 -2.56 -12.54
CA ASP A 44 22.69 -2.72 -11.15
C ASP A 44 22.37 -4.07 -10.54
N LEU A 45 21.26 -4.68 -10.93
CA LEU A 45 20.86 -6.01 -10.49
C LEU A 45 21.65 -7.12 -11.19
N CYS A 46 21.92 -6.96 -12.48
CA CYS A 46 22.30 -8.08 -13.34
C CYS A 46 23.76 -8.05 -13.79
N VAL A 47 24.34 -6.86 -13.95
CA VAL A 47 25.70 -6.68 -14.48
C VAL A 47 26.64 -6.22 -13.38
N SER A 48 26.41 -5.03 -12.81
CA SER A 48 27.31 -4.43 -11.82
C SER A 48 27.16 -5.02 -10.41
N LYS A 49 26.08 -5.80 -10.18
CA LYS A 49 25.76 -6.51 -8.92
C LYS A 49 25.75 -5.60 -7.71
N GLN A 50 25.28 -4.37 -7.88
CA GLN A 50 25.12 -3.37 -6.83
C GLN A 50 23.80 -3.53 -6.06
N VAL A 51 22.84 -4.31 -6.59
CA VAL A 51 21.66 -4.77 -5.84
C VAL A 51 21.97 -6.13 -5.22
N VAL A 52 22.18 -6.15 -3.90
CA VAL A 52 22.58 -7.34 -3.14
C VAL A 52 21.39 -7.87 -2.35
N TYR A 53 21.00 -9.12 -2.61
CA TYR A 53 19.97 -9.81 -1.85
C TYR A 53 20.34 -9.89 -0.36
N GLN A 54 19.37 -9.64 0.52
CA GLN A 54 19.52 -9.79 1.97
C GLN A 54 18.69 -10.94 2.50
N ARG A 55 17.37 -10.88 2.31
CA ARG A 55 16.41 -11.91 2.78
C ARG A 55 15.08 -11.78 2.06
N CYS A 56 14.35 -12.88 1.96
CA CYS A 56 12.94 -12.85 1.57
C CYS A 56 12.04 -12.59 2.78
N LEU A 57 11.07 -11.69 2.60
CA LEU A 57 10.11 -11.30 3.63
C LEU A 57 8.75 -12.00 3.43
N TYR A 58 8.39 -12.32 2.19
CA TYR A 58 7.11 -12.95 1.88
C TYR A 58 7.18 -13.77 0.58
N TYR A 59 6.60 -14.97 0.64
CA TYR A 59 6.34 -15.82 -0.51
C TYR A 59 5.01 -16.57 -0.34
N GLU A 60 4.00 -16.17 -1.11
CA GLU A 60 2.73 -16.88 -1.19
C GLU A 60 2.14 -16.72 -2.60
N LYS A 61 1.74 -17.84 -3.23
CA LYS A 61 1.07 -17.87 -4.54
C LYS A 61 1.81 -17.11 -5.67
N GLY A 62 3.14 -17.03 -5.60
CA GLY A 62 3.96 -16.34 -6.61
C GLY A 62 4.29 -14.87 -6.29
N LYS A 63 3.62 -14.22 -5.32
CA LYS A 63 4.01 -12.87 -4.85
C LYS A 63 5.37 -12.98 -4.15
N LYS A 64 6.30 -12.11 -4.52
CA LYS A 64 7.66 -12.03 -3.97
C LYS A 64 7.83 -10.68 -3.30
N VAL A 65 8.31 -10.69 -2.05
CA VAL A 65 8.77 -9.49 -1.35
C VAL A 65 10.15 -9.78 -0.77
N ILE A 66 11.17 -9.13 -1.31
CA ILE A 66 12.57 -9.41 -1.02
C ILE A 66 13.22 -8.14 -0.51
N GLN A 67 13.90 -8.21 0.63
CA GLN A 67 14.77 -7.14 1.09
C GLN A 67 16.13 -7.26 0.39
N ALA A 68 16.61 -6.14 -0.13
CA ALA A 68 17.92 -6.02 -0.77
C ALA A 68 18.62 -4.74 -0.33
N ASP A 69 19.91 -4.65 -0.61
CA ASP A 69 20.73 -3.45 -0.47
C ASP A 69 21.11 -2.94 -1.87
N TRP A 70 20.86 -1.67 -2.17
CA TRP A 70 21.22 -1.05 -3.44
C TRP A 70 22.14 0.14 -3.17
N HIS A 71 23.42 0.02 -3.52
CA HIS A 71 24.46 1.02 -3.22
C HIS A 71 24.55 1.40 -1.73
N GLY A 72 24.39 0.43 -0.82
CA GLY A 72 24.40 0.67 0.63
C GLY A 72 23.09 1.22 1.20
N ILE A 73 22.04 1.33 0.38
CA ILE A 73 20.71 1.79 0.78
C ILE A 73 19.75 0.59 0.76
N PRO A 74 19.06 0.29 1.88
CA PRO A 74 18.10 -0.80 1.92
C PRO A 74 16.88 -0.47 1.03
N ILE A 75 16.46 -1.45 0.25
CA ILE A 75 15.28 -1.41 -0.63
C ILE A 75 14.45 -2.69 -0.46
N ILE A 76 13.21 -2.65 -0.94
CA ILE A 76 12.36 -3.84 -1.08
C ILE A 76 12.07 -4.08 -2.56
N LEU A 77 12.43 -5.25 -3.06
CA LEU A 77 12.04 -5.74 -4.38
C LEU A 77 10.70 -6.47 -4.28
N LYS A 78 9.78 -6.15 -5.17
CA LYS A 78 8.44 -6.72 -5.20
C LYS A 78 8.07 -7.23 -6.58
N SER A 79 7.25 -8.26 -6.59
CA SER A 79 6.56 -8.75 -7.78
C SER A 79 5.29 -9.53 -7.41
N LYS A 80 4.20 -9.35 -8.17
CA LYS A 80 2.94 -10.10 -8.00
C LYS A 80 3.06 -11.56 -8.45
N LEU A 81 3.78 -11.83 -9.54
CA LEU A 81 3.99 -13.16 -10.09
C LEU A 81 5.48 -13.51 -10.08
N GLU A 82 5.78 -14.81 -10.00
CA GLU A 82 7.16 -15.27 -9.94
C GLU A 82 7.91 -15.04 -11.26
N ASN A 83 7.30 -15.47 -12.38
CA ASN A 83 7.95 -15.47 -13.69
C ASN A 83 7.46 -14.32 -14.57
N PHE A 84 8.39 -13.71 -15.31
CA PHE A 84 8.08 -12.67 -16.29
C PHE A 84 7.09 -13.15 -17.37
N SER A 85 7.21 -14.42 -17.79
CA SER A 85 6.33 -15.04 -18.78
C SER A 85 4.90 -15.32 -18.28
N SER A 86 4.62 -15.13 -16.98
CA SER A 86 3.27 -15.29 -16.42
C SER A 86 2.38 -14.06 -16.62
N TYR A 87 2.96 -12.94 -17.07
CA TYR A 87 2.21 -11.75 -17.44
C TYR A 87 1.72 -11.87 -18.88
N ASN A 88 0.53 -11.30 -19.16
CA ASN A 88 0.01 -11.29 -20.52
C ASN A 88 0.85 -10.37 -21.41
N ASN A 89 0.84 -10.62 -22.71
CA ASN A 89 1.48 -9.75 -23.70
C ASN A 89 0.71 -8.41 -23.83
N PHE A 90 1.43 -7.38 -24.24
CA PHE A 90 0.90 -6.02 -24.42
C PHE A 90 -0.31 -6.02 -25.37
N GLY A 91 -1.47 -5.59 -24.86
CA GLY A 91 -2.69 -5.40 -25.67
C GLY A 91 -3.24 -6.63 -26.38
N MET A 92 -2.87 -7.87 -25.96
CA MET A 92 -3.08 -9.10 -26.74
C MET A 92 -2.47 -9.07 -28.15
N LEU A 93 -1.54 -8.15 -28.42
CA LEU A 93 -0.83 -8.07 -29.69
C LEU A 93 0.18 -9.20 -29.77
N ASP A 94 0.21 -9.87 -30.94
CA ASP A 94 1.19 -10.91 -31.21
C ASP A 94 2.60 -10.31 -31.34
N TYR A 95 3.61 -11.17 -31.23
CA TYR A 95 5.04 -10.79 -31.21
C TYR A 95 5.47 -9.92 -32.41
N GLN A 96 4.74 -10.00 -33.53
CA GLN A 96 4.98 -9.24 -34.77
C GLN A 96 4.28 -7.87 -34.78
N GLU A 97 3.16 -7.71 -34.09
CA GLU A 97 2.35 -6.48 -34.09
C GLU A 97 2.89 -5.41 -33.13
N MET A 98 3.80 -5.79 -32.21
CA MET A 98 4.43 -4.85 -31.26
C MET A 98 5.44 -3.89 -31.91
N GLN A 99 5.83 -4.10 -33.17
CA GLN A 99 6.84 -3.28 -33.86
C GLN A 99 6.29 -1.93 -34.34
N ASP A 100 4.98 -1.82 -34.54
CA ASP A 100 4.31 -0.64 -35.10
C ASP A 100 3.40 0.10 -34.09
N VAL A 101 3.56 -0.18 -32.79
CA VAL A 101 2.72 0.43 -31.74
C VAL A 101 3.08 1.92 -31.60
N SER A 102 2.10 2.78 -31.84
CA SER A 102 2.29 4.23 -31.68
C SER A 102 2.33 4.63 -30.20
N THR A 103 2.95 5.77 -29.89
CA THR A 103 2.91 6.34 -28.53
C THR A 103 1.49 6.59 -28.02
N MET A 104 0.55 6.91 -28.93
CA MET A 104 -0.85 7.11 -28.56
C MET A 104 -1.53 5.81 -28.16
N ASP A 105 -1.23 4.71 -28.85
CA ASP A 105 -1.74 3.39 -28.48
C ASP A 105 -1.22 2.97 -27.11
N ILE A 106 0.07 3.19 -26.84
CA ILE A 106 0.67 2.95 -25.51
C ILE A 106 -0.09 3.69 -24.42
N VAL A 107 -0.31 4.99 -24.60
CA VAL A 107 -1.04 5.82 -23.63
C VAL A 107 -2.48 5.34 -23.46
N PHE A 108 -3.14 4.97 -24.56
CA PHE A 108 -4.51 4.47 -24.55
C PHE A 108 -4.64 3.14 -23.77
N TYR A 109 -3.81 2.15 -24.09
CA TYR A 109 -3.81 0.86 -23.40
C TYR A 109 -3.43 1.00 -21.92
N ALA A 110 -2.44 1.84 -21.60
CA ALA A 110 -2.08 2.12 -20.22
C ALA A 110 -3.25 2.77 -19.46
N ALA A 111 -3.92 3.76 -20.05
CA ALA A 111 -5.08 4.40 -19.42
C ALA A 111 -6.24 3.42 -19.21
N LEU A 112 -6.49 2.52 -20.18
CA LEU A 112 -7.50 1.48 -20.06
C LEU A 112 -7.18 0.50 -18.92
N GLU A 113 -5.93 0.06 -18.82
CA GLU A 113 -5.50 -0.84 -17.74
C GLU A 113 -5.64 -0.17 -16.38
N ILE A 114 -5.22 1.09 -16.25
CA ILE A 114 -5.37 1.85 -15.01
C ILE A 114 -6.85 2.00 -14.62
N LYS A 115 -7.72 2.27 -15.59
CA LYS A 115 -9.17 2.32 -15.35
C LYS A 115 -9.70 0.98 -14.85
N ASN A 116 -9.29 -0.12 -15.47
CA ASN A 116 -9.75 -1.47 -15.10
C ASN A 116 -9.30 -1.89 -13.70
N LEU A 117 -8.05 -1.60 -13.35
CA LEU A 117 -7.45 -1.95 -12.06
C LEU A 117 -7.94 -1.05 -10.93
N LEU A 118 -7.90 0.27 -11.13
CA LEU A 118 -8.11 1.24 -10.05
C LEU A 118 -9.48 1.93 -10.06
N GLY A 119 -10.23 1.85 -11.16
CA GLY A 119 -11.47 2.62 -11.35
C GLY A 119 -11.24 4.10 -11.63
N LEU A 120 -10.01 4.47 -12.01
CA LEU A 120 -9.67 5.85 -12.35
C LEU A 120 -9.93 6.10 -13.83
N GLU A 121 -10.97 6.89 -14.13
CA GLU A 121 -11.06 7.53 -15.42
C GLU A 121 -10.08 8.71 -15.46
N LEU A 122 -9.00 8.50 -16.20
CA LEU A 122 -8.04 9.55 -16.42
C LEU A 122 -8.58 10.43 -17.54
N GLU A 123 -9.13 11.58 -17.18
CA GLU A 123 -9.56 12.56 -18.18
C GLU A 123 -8.38 12.88 -19.12
N ASN A 124 -8.70 13.12 -20.39
CA ASN A 124 -7.75 13.41 -21.49
C ASN A 124 -6.75 14.55 -21.17
N THR A 125 -6.91 15.30 -20.08
CA THR A 125 -6.05 16.42 -19.68
C THR A 125 -4.99 16.05 -18.63
N THR A 126 -5.13 14.93 -17.91
CA THR A 126 -4.26 14.58 -16.76
C THR A 126 -3.25 13.48 -17.11
N VAL A 127 -3.66 12.44 -17.84
CA VAL A 127 -2.74 11.38 -18.31
C VAL A 127 -1.72 11.89 -19.29
N PRO A 128 -2.10 12.66 -20.34
CA PRO A 128 -1.10 13.28 -21.19
C PRO A 128 -0.20 14.19 -20.36
N LYS A 129 -0.66 14.99 -19.39
CA LYS A 129 0.30 15.82 -18.64
C LYS A 129 1.30 15.03 -17.77
N LEU A 130 0.89 13.95 -17.11
CA LEU A 130 1.77 13.09 -16.31
C LEU A 130 2.71 12.25 -17.19
N TRP A 131 2.18 11.64 -18.24
CA TRP A 131 2.92 10.74 -19.12
C TRP A 131 3.63 11.51 -20.23
N SER A 132 2.99 12.47 -20.91
CA SER A 132 3.65 13.33 -21.89
C SER A 132 4.84 14.09 -21.32
N LYS A 133 4.93 14.42 -20.03
CA LYS A 133 6.19 14.98 -19.49
C LYS A 133 7.36 13.97 -19.55
N HIS A 134 7.08 12.68 -19.44
CA HIS A 134 8.04 11.58 -19.58
C HIS A 134 8.20 11.08 -21.03
N LEU A 135 7.18 11.24 -21.88
CA LEU A 135 7.16 10.79 -23.28
C LEU A 135 7.58 11.92 -24.26
N GLN A 136 7.47 13.20 -23.88
CA GLN A 136 7.87 14.34 -24.73
C GLN A 136 9.38 14.42 -24.80
N GLY A 137 9.90 14.29 -26.02
CA GLY A 137 11.33 14.44 -26.33
C GLY A 137 12.01 13.16 -26.79
N ARG A 138 11.32 12.01 -26.74
CA ARG A 138 11.86 10.76 -27.29
C ARG A 138 11.67 10.74 -28.81
N VAL A 139 12.78 10.68 -29.54
CA VAL A 139 12.80 10.59 -31.02
C VAL A 139 12.66 9.15 -31.49
N GLU A 140 13.20 8.19 -30.72
CA GLU A 140 13.22 6.77 -31.07
C GLU A 140 11.97 6.03 -30.59
N PRO A 141 11.43 5.08 -31.38
CA PRO A 141 10.37 4.18 -30.94
C PRO A 141 10.71 3.42 -29.66
N TYR A 142 9.66 2.92 -28.98
CA TYR A 142 9.85 1.99 -27.87
C TYR A 142 10.36 0.66 -28.40
N SER A 143 11.43 0.16 -27.81
CA SER A 143 11.87 -1.20 -28.06
C SER A 143 10.86 -2.19 -27.50
N LYS A 144 10.89 -3.40 -28.06
CA LYS A 144 10.03 -4.48 -27.60
C LYS A 144 10.19 -4.78 -26.11
N ALA A 145 11.44 -4.85 -25.65
CA ALA A 145 11.79 -5.10 -24.25
C ALA A 145 11.16 -4.05 -23.31
N GLU A 146 11.15 -2.78 -23.72
CA GLU A 146 10.51 -1.69 -22.98
C GLU A 146 9.00 -1.88 -22.90
N LEU A 147 8.34 -2.22 -24.02
CA LEU A 147 6.89 -2.43 -24.05
C LEU A 147 6.45 -3.60 -23.17
N VAL A 148 7.11 -4.75 -23.28
CA VAL A 148 6.75 -5.94 -22.48
C VAL A 148 7.04 -5.72 -20.99
N THR A 149 8.16 -5.06 -20.66
CA THR A 149 8.50 -4.68 -19.29
C THR A 149 7.44 -3.76 -18.71
N MET A 150 7.15 -2.64 -19.38
CA MET A 150 6.14 -1.68 -18.96
C MET A 150 4.78 -2.35 -18.76
N TRP A 151 4.37 -3.23 -19.68
CA TRP A 151 3.09 -3.91 -19.59
C TRP A 151 3.01 -4.92 -18.43
N SER A 152 4.09 -5.67 -18.18
CA SER A 152 4.16 -6.57 -17.02
C SER A 152 4.06 -5.83 -15.68
N LEU A 153 4.59 -4.60 -15.62
CA LEU A 153 4.49 -3.75 -14.45
C LEU A 153 3.08 -3.18 -14.29
N LEU A 154 2.47 -2.72 -15.39
CA LEU A 154 1.11 -2.14 -15.37
C LEU A 154 0.03 -3.12 -14.95
N GLN A 155 0.18 -4.41 -15.27
CA GLN A 155 -0.72 -5.49 -14.83
C GLN A 155 -0.68 -5.76 -13.30
N GLN A 156 0.25 -5.13 -12.58
CA GLN A 156 0.35 -5.25 -11.13
C GLN A 156 -0.34 -4.07 -10.47
N GLU A 157 -1.51 -4.32 -9.87
CA GLU A 157 -2.33 -3.33 -9.16
C GLU A 157 -1.51 -2.49 -8.19
N GLU A 158 -0.70 -3.13 -7.34
CA GLU A 158 0.17 -2.46 -6.35
C GLU A 158 1.20 -1.51 -7.00
N TYR A 159 1.91 -1.97 -8.06
CA TYR A 159 2.86 -1.14 -8.79
C TYR A 159 2.17 0.07 -9.42
N THR A 160 1.07 -0.18 -10.15
CA THR A 160 0.32 0.85 -10.87
C THR A 160 -0.22 1.90 -9.92
N PHE A 161 -0.77 1.47 -8.78
CA PHE A 161 -1.24 2.35 -7.72
C PHE A 161 -0.13 3.27 -7.19
N PHE A 162 1.02 2.70 -6.80
CA PHE A 162 2.13 3.49 -6.27
C PHE A 162 2.72 4.41 -7.33
N LYS A 163 2.91 3.93 -8.56
CA LYS A 163 3.49 4.72 -9.64
C LYS A 163 2.64 5.96 -9.98
N ILE A 164 1.31 5.85 -9.90
CA ILE A 164 0.40 6.97 -10.13
C ILE A 164 0.37 7.93 -8.95
N LEU A 165 0.36 7.41 -7.72
CA LEU A 165 0.11 8.23 -6.54
C LEU A 165 1.36 8.78 -5.86
N GLN A 166 2.55 8.23 -6.11
CA GLN A 166 3.78 8.64 -5.41
C GLN A 166 4.15 10.12 -5.56
N ASP A 167 3.75 10.75 -6.67
CA ASP A 167 3.99 12.18 -6.91
C ASP A 167 2.83 13.07 -6.43
N LEU A 168 1.70 12.46 -6.09
CA LEU A 168 0.49 13.14 -5.62
C LEU A 168 0.30 13.01 -4.11
N SER A 169 0.90 11.98 -3.50
CA SER A 169 0.70 11.63 -2.11
C SER A 169 1.99 11.24 -1.42
N LYS A 170 2.26 11.86 -0.26
CA LYS A 170 3.29 11.39 0.66
C LYS A 170 2.89 10.10 1.38
N HIS A 171 1.64 9.64 1.29
CA HIS A 171 1.14 8.49 2.04
C HIS A 171 1.19 7.16 1.28
N VAL A 172 1.93 7.12 0.18
CA VAL A 172 2.23 5.88 -0.56
C VAL A 172 3.73 5.68 -0.67
N VAL A 173 4.14 4.42 -0.83
CA VAL A 173 5.56 4.07 -0.97
C VAL A 173 6.08 4.52 -2.32
N LYS A 174 7.34 4.96 -2.38
CA LYS A 174 7.98 5.39 -3.63
C LYS A 174 8.59 4.21 -4.38
N ILE A 175 8.27 4.10 -5.65
CA ILE A 175 8.94 3.24 -6.62
C ILE A 175 10.27 3.89 -7.00
N LEU A 176 11.36 3.16 -6.81
CA LEU A 176 12.73 3.63 -7.06
C LEU A 176 13.27 3.22 -8.44
N GLY A 177 12.81 2.08 -8.95
CA GLY A 177 13.25 1.53 -10.23
C GLY A 177 12.64 0.16 -10.48
N SER A 178 12.95 -0.44 -11.62
CA SER A 178 12.45 -1.75 -12.03
C SER A 178 13.45 -2.51 -12.89
N CYS A 179 13.32 -3.83 -12.89
CA CYS A 179 13.96 -4.70 -13.86
C CYS A 179 12.95 -5.76 -14.30
N GLY A 180 12.46 -5.68 -15.54
CA GLY A 180 11.30 -6.42 -16.02
C GLY A 180 10.08 -6.24 -15.08
N HIS A 181 9.46 -7.34 -14.63
CA HIS A 181 8.30 -7.30 -13.75
C HIS A 181 8.62 -7.04 -12.26
N PHE A 182 9.89 -7.12 -11.86
CA PHE A 182 10.31 -6.75 -10.52
C PHE A 182 10.49 -5.23 -10.41
N TYR A 183 9.99 -4.66 -9.32
CA TYR A 183 10.19 -3.25 -9.00
C TYR A 183 10.73 -3.06 -7.60
N ALA A 184 11.57 -2.05 -7.43
CA ALA A 184 12.14 -1.64 -6.16
C ALA A 184 11.31 -0.52 -5.54
N VAL A 185 11.08 -0.60 -4.23
CA VAL A 185 10.52 0.49 -3.42
C VAL A 185 11.47 0.86 -2.28
N GLU A 186 11.28 2.07 -1.75
CA GLU A 186 12.00 2.52 -0.54
C GLU A 186 11.76 1.57 0.64
N TYR A 187 12.80 1.30 1.42
CA TYR A 187 12.67 0.55 2.67
C TYR A 187 12.06 1.43 3.78
N LEU A 188 11.01 0.94 4.43
CA LEU A 188 10.28 1.61 5.50
C LEU A 188 10.09 0.68 6.70
N ILE A 189 9.80 1.25 7.87
CA ILE A 189 9.53 0.48 9.08
C ILE A 189 8.08 0.00 9.02
N ALA A 190 7.89 -1.23 8.55
CA ALA A 190 6.58 -1.85 8.42
C ALA A 190 5.95 -2.13 9.78
N GLY A 191 4.62 -2.08 9.82
CA GLY A 191 3.88 -2.48 11.01
C GLY A 191 3.81 -3.99 11.17
N HIS A 192 3.47 -4.43 12.38
CA HIS A 192 3.31 -5.84 12.72
C HIS A 192 2.23 -6.03 13.79
N ALA A 193 1.43 -7.09 13.68
CA ALA A 193 0.33 -7.38 14.61
C ALA A 193 0.75 -8.04 15.93
N TRP A 194 2.03 -8.37 16.11
CA TRP A 194 2.47 -9.31 17.16
C TRP A 194 2.83 -8.66 18.50
N ASN A 195 2.59 -7.35 18.69
CA ASN A 195 2.85 -6.62 19.95
C ASN A 195 1.84 -5.47 20.17
N GLN A 196 1.82 -4.87 21.38
CA GLN A 196 1.09 -3.61 21.64
C GLN A 196 1.59 -2.44 20.77
N ASN A 197 2.84 -2.52 20.32
CA ASN A 197 3.45 -1.55 19.43
C ASN A 197 3.25 -1.98 17.98
N LEU A 198 2.36 -1.30 17.26
CA LEU A 198 2.08 -1.60 15.84
C LEU A 198 3.31 -1.38 14.94
N PHE A 199 4.29 -0.57 15.35
CA PHE A 199 5.51 -0.27 14.60
C PHE A 199 6.75 -0.39 15.50
N SER A 200 7.85 -0.91 14.94
CA SER A 200 9.15 -1.06 15.63
C SER A 200 9.86 0.29 15.80
N LEU A 201 9.38 1.13 16.71
CA LEU A 201 9.95 2.47 16.93
C LEU A 201 11.37 2.43 17.52
N GLU A 202 11.79 1.29 18.03
CA GLU A 202 13.17 1.02 18.46
C GLU A 202 14.15 1.17 17.29
N GLU A 203 13.73 0.92 16.05
CA GLU A 203 14.55 1.13 14.84
C GLU A 203 14.82 2.64 14.58
N LEU A 204 13.97 3.54 15.08
CA LEU A 204 14.14 4.98 14.94
C LEU A 204 14.88 5.60 16.11
N PHE A 205 14.58 5.15 17.34
CA PHE A 205 15.09 5.79 18.55
C PHE A 205 16.25 5.03 19.20
N GLY A 206 16.62 3.85 18.67
CA GLY A 206 17.65 2.97 19.21
C GLY A 206 17.19 2.21 20.47
N SER A 207 17.86 1.12 20.80
CA SER A 207 17.51 0.22 21.90
C SER A 207 17.62 0.86 23.30
N SER A 208 18.21 2.05 23.42
CA SER A 208 18.45 2.76 24.71
C SER A 208 17.22 3.46 25.29
N VAL A 209 16.07 3.42 24.60
CA VAL A 209 14.85 4.18 24.96
C VAL A 209 13.84 3.35 25.76
N THR A 210 14.05 2.04 25.85
CA THR A 210 13.13 1.06 26.46
C THR A 210 12.97 1.21 27.98
N GLY A 211 13.89 1.90 28.67
CA GLY A 211 13.86 2.04 30.12
C GLY A 211 13.36 3.37 30.68
N HIS A 212 13.48 4.50 29.97
CA HIS A 212 13.30 5.85 30.54
C HIS A 212 12.42 6.82 29.71
N ASN A 213 11.98 6.46 28.49
CA ASN A 213 11.38 7.43 27.54
C ASN A 213 9.95 7.07 27.07
N ASN A 214 9.08 6.66 28.00
CA ASN A 214 7.64 6.46 27.73
C ASN A 214 6.99 7.70 27.06
N ARG A 215 7.47 8.90 27.38
CA ARG A 215 7.00 10.18 26.82
C ARG A 215 7.33 10.32 25.31
N ALA A 216 8.55 9.97 24.89
CA ALA A 216 8.95 10.05 23.47
C ALA A 216 8.19 9.03 22.61
N LEU A 217 8.03 7.80 23.12
CA LEU A 217 7.23 6.75 22.48
C LEU A 217 5.77 7.18 22.33
N LYS A 218 5.15 7.68 23.41
CA LYS A 218 3.80 8.25 23.36
C LYS A 218 3.71 9.40 22.36
N GLY A 219 4.68 10.30 22.34
CA GLY A 219 4.75 11.41 21.40
C GLY A 219 4.83 10.94 19.94
N ALA A 220 5.58 9.88 19.66
CA ALA A 220 5.65 9.26 18.35
C ALA A 220 4.31 8.63 17.93
N ILE A 221 3.65 7.89 18.83
CA ILE A 221 2.31 7.31 18.58
C ILE A 221 1.29 8.40 18.21
N HIS A 222 1.29 9.54 18.93
CA HIS A 222 0.40 10.66 18.59
C HIS A 222 0.71 11.26 17.21
N LYS A 223 1.99 11.42 16.86
CA LYS A 223 2.40 11.88 15.52
C LYS A 223 1.97 10.91 14.41
N ILE A 224 2.15 9.62 14.63
CA ILE A 224 1.73 8.58 13.68
C ILE A 224 0.21 8.58 13.53
N ALA A 225 -0.54 8.69 14.63
CA ALA A 225 -2.00 8.79 14.59
C ALA A 225 -2.48 10.04 13.83
N LEU A 226 -1.84 11.20 14.04
CA LEU A 226 -2.10 12.40 13.24
C LEU A 226 -1.80 12.17 11.75
N SER A 227 -0.70 11.48 11.44
CA SER A 227 -0.37 11.13 10.05
C SER A 227 -1.38 10.16 9.42
N PHE A 228 -2.01 9.26 10.17
CA PHE A 228 -3.13 8.45 9.69
C PHE A 228 -4.35 9.33 9.36
N LEU A 229 -4.67 10.32 10.21
CA LEU A 229 -5.76 11.26 9.93
C LEU A 229 -5.48 12.12 8.69
N ASP A 230 -4.26 12.61 8.52
CA ASP A 230 -3.83 13.33 7.32
C ASP A 230 -4.00 12.45 6.06
N MET A 231 -3.60 11.18 6.13
CA MET A 231 -3.78 10.22 5.03
C MET A 231 -5.25 10.01 4.68
N VAL A 232 -6.11 9.77 5.68
CA VAL A 232 -7.56 9.60 5.49
C VAL A 232 -8.16 10.81 4.79
N LYS A 233 -7.85 12.01 5.30
CA LYS A 233 -8.35 13.26 4.72
C LYS A 233 -7.91 13.40 3.27
N HIS A 234 -6.64 13.14 2.98
CA HIS A 234 -6.07 13.25 1.64
C HIS A 234 -6.73 12.25 0.67
N PHE A 235 -6.87 10.98 1.05
CA PHE A 235 -7.48 9.94 0.22
C PHE A 235 -8.98 10.13 -0.03
N GLU A 236 -9.69 10.80 0.89
CA GLU A 236 -11.11 11.10 0.72
C GLU A 236 -11.37 12.37 -0.12
N ASN A 237 -10.48 13.38 -0.07
CA ASN A 237 -10.83 14.72 -0.55
C ASN A 237 -9.93 15.29 -1.66
N ASP A 238 -8.72 14.78 -1.87
CA ASP A 238 -7.75 15.44 -2.74
C ASP A 238 -7.70 14.86 -4.17
N PHE A 239 -8.44 13.78 -4.42
CA PHE A 239 -8.58 13.15 -5.74
C PHE A 239 -9.99 13.35 -6.31
N SER A 240 -10.15 13.18 -7.63
CA SER A 240 -11.46 13.27 -8.30
C SER A 240 -12.48 12.25 -7.78
N TYR A 241 -11.99 11.11 -7.29
CA TYR A 241 -12.79 10.05 -6.67
C TYR A 241 -12.26 9.73 -5.28
N HIS A 242 -13.15 9.37 -4.36
CA HIS A 242 -12.72 8.91 -3.03
C HIS A 242 -11.95 7.61 -3.18
N LEU A 243 -10.81 7.50 -2.50
CA LEU A 243 -10.02 6.28 -2.44
C LEU A 243 -10.39 5.48 -1.18
N HIS A 244 -10.83 4.24 -1.37
CA HIS A 244 -11.23 3.32 -0.32
C HIS A 244 -10.10 2.36 0.04
N LEU A 245 -9.85 2.21 1.34
CA LEU A 245 -8.98 1.17 1.90
C LEU A 245 -9.85 0.07 2.49
N CYS A 246 -9.78 -1.12 1.91
CA CYS A 246 -10.59 -2.26 2.31
C CYS A 246 -9.81 -3.35 3.05
N ASP A 247 -8.49 -3.28 3.15
CA ASP A 247 -7.72 -4.20 4.01
C ASP A 247 -6.77 -3.41 4.91
N ILE A 248 -7.30 -2.85 5.99
CA ILE A 248 -6.50 -2.12 6.97
C ILE A 248 -5.96 -3.13 7.97
N LYS A 249 -4.64 -3.27 8.01
CA LYS A 249 -3.90 -4.06 9.00
C LYS A 249 -2.55 -3.40 9.24
N PRO A 250 -1.93 -3.55 10.42
CA PRO A 250 -0.63 -2.96 10.71
C PRO A 250 0.43 -3.28 9.64
N GLU A 251 0.44 -4.51 9.12
CA GLU A 251 1.39 -4.99 8.11
C GLU A 251 1.27 -4.29 6.75
N ASN A 252 0.10 -3.71 6.44
CA ASN A 252 -0.14 -3.03 5.17
C ASN A 252 0.33 -1.56 5.21
N PHE A 253 0.78 -1.09 6.37
CA PHE A 253 1.32 0.26 6.56
C PHE A 253 2.76 0.22 7.07
N ALA A 254 3.48 1.30 6.82
CA ALA A 254 4.80 1.56 7.35
C ALA A 254 4.92 3.02 7.77
N ILE A 255 6.03 3.35 8.43
CA ILE A 255 6.39 4.72 8.78
C ILE A 255 7.75 5.11 8.19
N ARG A 256 7.85 6.36 7.72
CA ARG A 256 9.12 7.01 7.42
C ARG A 256 9.79 7.51 8.69
N LYS A 257 11.07 7.93 8.58
CA LYS A 257 11.86 8.47 9.70
C LYS A 257 11.25 9.72 10.35
N ASP A 258 10.48 10.49 9.59
CA ASP A 258 9.74 11.66 10.06
C ASP A 258 8.38 11.31 10.70
N LEU A 259 8.07 10.01 10.84
CA LEU A 259 6.81 9.44 11.34
C LEU A 259 5.60 9.62 10.41
N THR A 260 5.85 9.95 9.13
CA THR A 260 4.81 9.90 8.10
C THR A 260 4.39 8.46 7.85
N VAL A 261 3.10 8.18 7.99
CA VAL A 261 2.45 6.91 7.66
C VAL A 261 2.38 6.73 6.15
N VAL A 262 2.68 5.52 5.69
CA VAL A 262 2.75 5.15 4.29
C VAL A 262 2.03 3.83 4.09
N ALA A 263 1.13 3.75 3.10
CA ALA A 263 0.58 2.50 2.63
C ALA A 263 1.65 1.74 1.82
N ILE A 264 1.92 0.50 2.21
CA ILE A 264 2.93 -0.37 1.58
C ILE A 264 2.33 -1.64 0.97
N ASP A 265 1.10 -2.00 1.32
CA ASP A 265 0.29 -3.00 0.63
C ASP A 265 -1.08 -2.37 0.33
N VAL A 266 -1.44 -2.35 -0.95
CA VAL A 266 -2.64 -1.69 -1.48
C VAL A 266 -3.41 -2.61 -2.42
N ASP A 267 -3.23 -3.93 -2.29
CA ASP A 267 -3.95 -4.94 -3.08
C ASP A 267 -5.48 -4.82 -2.93
N MET A 268 -5.95 -4.22 -1.83
CA MET A 268 -7.37 -4.00 -1.54
C MET A 268 -7.70 -2.50 -1.40
N ALA A 269 -7.16 -1.67 -2.31
CA ALA A 269 -7.44 -0.23 -2.38
C ALA A 269 -8.02 0.17 -3.74
N PHE A 270 -9.19 0.84 -3.73
CA PHE A 270 -9.94 1.13 -4.96
C PHE A 270 -10.55 2.54 -4.93
N PHE A 271 -10.59 3.20 -6.09
CA PHE A 271 -11.38 4.42 -6.20
C PHE A 271 -12.87 4.13 -6.30
N GLU A 272 -13.69 5.10 -5.89
CA GLU A 272 -15.15 5.00 -5.80
C GLU A 272 -15.81 4.26 -6.99
N PRO A 273 -15.49 4.53 -8.28
CA PRO A 273 -16.14 3.82 -9.38
C PRO A 273 -15.94 2.30 -9.31
N LYS A 274 -14.70 1.84 -9.09
CA LYS A 274 -14.37 0.41 -8.96
C LYS A 274 -14.96 -0.18 -7.68
N MET A 275 -14.96 0.58 -6.59
CA MET A 275 -15.55 0.14 -5.33
C MET A 275 -17.06 -0.15 -5.48
N ARG A 276 -17.78 0.70 -6.22
CA ARG A 276 -19.20 0.48 -6.51
C ARG A 276 -19.43 -0.82 -7.27
N ASP A 277 -18.60 -1.11 -8.26
CA ASP A 277 -18.69 -2.35 -9.04
C ASP A 277 -18.39 -3.58 -8.17
N ILE A 278 -17.39 -3.50 -7.28
CA ILE A 278 -17.04 -4.60 -6.36
C ILE A 278 -18.19 -4.89 -5.38
N LEU A 279 -18.87 -3.86 -4.86
CA LEU A 279 -19.97 -4.03 -3.90
C LEU A 279 -21.27 -4.50 -4.55
N GLN A 280 -21.48 -4.28 -5.85
CA GLN A 280 -22.70 -4.68 -6.56
C GLN A 280 -22.75 -6.19 -6.81
N GLN A 281 -23.04 -6.96 -5.76
CA GLN A 281 -23.18 -8.42 -5.80
C GLN A 281 -24.58 -8.86 -5.38
N ASN A 282 -24.90 -10.13 -5.66
CA ASN A 282 -26.12 -10.75 -5.12
C ASN A 282 -25.88 -11.14 -3.66
N CYS A 283 -26.91 -11.04 -2.81
CA CYS A 283 -26.81 -11.32 -1.38
C CYS A 283 -28.06 -12.00 -0.83
N THR A 284 -27.88 -12.67 0.30
CA THR A 284 -28.94 -13.25 1.15
C THR A 284 -29.00 -12.61 2.52
N ASN A 285 -27.93 -11.92 2.94
CA ASN A 285 -27.84 -11.19 4.20
C ASN A 285 -26.75 -10.10 4.09
N ASP A 286 -26.63 -9.25 5.11
CA ASP A 286 -25.66 -8.14 5.11
C ASP A 286 -24.20 -8.59 5.09
N GLU A 287 -23.86 -9.78 5.60
CA GLU A 287 -22.47 -10.26 5.63
C GLU A 287 -21.96 -10.65 4.24
N ASP A 288 -22.86 -11.07 3.35
CA ASP A 288 -22.55 -11.31 1.92
C ASP A 288 -22.12 -10.01 1.22
N CYS A 289 -22.45 -8.86 1.80
CA CYS A 289 -22.16 -7.52 1.30
C CYS A 289 -20.90 -6.89 1.91
N ASN A 290 -20.06 -7.72 2.55
CA ASN A 290 -18.77 -7.32 3.10
C ASN A 290 -17.64 -7.67 2.13
N PHE A 291 -16.86 -6.67 1.75
CA PHE A 291 -15.62 -6.83 1.02
C PHE A 291 -14.45 -6.44 1.93
N PHE A 292 -13.91 -7.42 2.64
CA PHE A 292 -12.93 -7.21 3.72
C PHE A 292 -13.44 -6.16 4.73
N ASP A 293 -12.81 -4.99 4.83
CA ASP A 293 -13.19 -3.88 5.73
C ASP A 293 -14.13 -2.86 5.09
N CYS A 294 -14.60 -3.11 3.88
CA CYS A 294 -15.56 -2.27 3.17
C CYS A 294 -16.94 -2.94 3.22
N PHE A 295 -17.88 -2.33 3.93
CA PHE A 295 -19.19 -2.91 4.17
C PHE A 295 -20.26 -2.22 3.33
N SER A 296 -21.29 -2.97 2.94
CA SER A 296 -22.55 -2.43 2.41
C SER A 296 -23.74 -3.20 3.00
N LYS A 297 -24.96 -2.88 2.58
CA LYS A 297 -26.19 -3.52 3.07
C LYS A 297 -26.86 -4.35 2.00
N CYS A 298 -27.42 -5.49 2.38
CA CYS A 298 -28.23 -6.31 1.48
C CYS A 298 -29.65 -5.76 1.43
N ASP A 299 -30.12 -5.42 0.23
CA ASP A 299 -31.53 -5.21 -0.01
C ASP A 299 -32.21 -6.57 -0.22
N MET A 300 -32.85 -7.07 0.83
CA MET A 300 -33.56 -8.35 0.85
C MET A 300 -34.76 -8.40 -0.11
N GLN A 301 -35.26 -7.26 -0.61
CA GLN A 301 -36.32 -7.24 -1.62
C GLN A 301 -35.78 -7.55 -3.01
N THR A 302 -34.58 -7.05 -3.31
CA THR A 302 -33.92 -7.24 -4.62
C THR A 302 -32.85 -8.33 -4.61
N ASN A 303 -32.50 -8.86 -3.43
CA ASN A 303 -31.37 -9.76 -3.16
C ASN A 303 -30.04 -9.21 -3.72
N LYS A 304 -29.84 -7.90 -3.58
CA LYS A 304 -28.65 -7.20 -4.07
C LYS A 304 -28.02 -6.31 -3.02
N CYS A 305 -26.69 -6.30 -2.99
CA CYS A 305 -25.94 -5.40 -2.15
C CYS A 305 -26.04 -3.96 -2.65
N GLY A 306 -26.08 -3.02 -1.71
CA GLY A 306 -25.99 -1.60 -2.00
C GLY A 306 -24.66 -1.25 -2.66
N ALA A 307 -24.70 -0.46 -3.74
CA ALA A 307 -23.51 -0.07 -4.48
C ALA A 307 -22.58 0.89 -3.71
N LYS A 308 -22.98 1.39 -2.54
CA LYS A 308 -22.21 2.37 -1.77
C LYS A 308 -21.75 1.75 -0.46
N ARG A 309 -20.48 2.01 -0.12
CA ARG A 309 -19.89 1.67 1.16
C ARG A 309 -20.59 2.45 2.28
N ILE A 310 -20.92 1.78 3.38
CA ILE A 310 -21.60 2.39 4.55
C ILE A 310 -20.62 2.86 5.63
N ASN A 311 -19.42 2.27 5.70
CA ASN A 311 -18.36 2.69 6.60
C ASN A 311 -17.27 3.49 5.86
N SER A 312 -16.35 4.09 6.59
CA SER A 312 -15.28 4.97 6.07
C SER A 312 -13.88 4.45 6.42
N ASN A 313 -12.87 4.96 5.70
CA ASN A 313 -11.47 4.69 6.04
C ASN A 313 -11.15 5.10 7.49
N LEU A 314 -11.71 6.23 7.93
CA LEU A 314 -11.57 6.71 9.31
C LEU A 314 -12.08 5.68 10.32
N GLN A 315 -13.28 5.15 10.12
CA GLN A 315 -13.89 4.18 11.05
C GLN A 315 -13.03 2.92 11.19
N VAL A 316 -12.55 2.39 10.07
CA VAL A 316 -11.72 1.17 10.08
C VAL A 316 -10.34 1.45 10.68
N ILE A 317 -9.71 2.60 10.41
CA ILE A 317 -8.45 2.99 11.06
C ILE A 317 -8.65 3.17 12.56
N CYS A 318 -9.76 3.78 12.98
CA CYS A 318 -10.09 3.91 14.39
C CYS A 318 -10.23 2.55 15.06
N ASP A 319 -10.89 1.60 14.41
CA ASP A 319 -11.13 0.26 14.91
C ASP A 319 -9.86 -0.58 14.98
N LYS A 320 -9.11 -0.62 13.89
CA LYS A 320 -7.97 -1.54 13.74
C LYS A 320 -6.64 -0.96 14.16
N MET A 321 -6.47 0.36 14.16
CA MET A 321 -5.20 1.00 14.54
C MET A 321 -5.36 1.75 15.86
N PHE A 322 -6.29 2.70 15.93
CA PHE A 322 -6.34 3.62 17.09
C PHE A 322 -6.86 2.95 18.35
N ARG A 323 -7.79 1.98 18.27
CA ARG A 323 -8.16 1.20 19.46
C ARG A 323 -6.95 0.52 20.08
N HIS A 324 -5.99 0.00 19.31
CA HIS A 324 -4.81 -0.65 19.89
C HIS A 324 -3.99 0.32 20.74
N TRP A 325 -3.82 1.57 20.30
CA TRP A 325 -3.04 2.58 21.03
C TRP A 325 -3.79 3.29 22.14
N PHE A 326 -5.10 3.49 21.97
CA PHE A 326 -5.91 4.35 22.83
C PHE A 326 -7.07 3.61 23.51
N SER A 327 -7.03 2.27 23.57
CA SER A 327 -8.00 1.46 24.32
C SER A 327 -7.90 1.68 25.84
N PRO A 328 -8.98 1.37 26.58
CA PRO A 328 -8.95 1.38 28.03
C PRO A 328 -7.86 0.44 28.54
N SER A 329 -6.75 1.00 29.02
CA SER A 329 -5.97 0.33 30.05
C SER A 329 -6.86 0.17 31.30
N LEU A 330 -6.68 -0.89 32.09
CA LEU A 330 -7.30 -1.15 33.41
C LEU A 330 -7.04 -0.04 34.47
N ILE A 331 -6.57 1.13 34.03
CA ILE A 331 -6.45 2.33 34.82
C ILE A 331 -7.87 2.80 35.12
N GLY A 332 -8.30 2.51 36.35
CA GLY A 332 -9.61 2.91 36.84
C GLY A 332 -9.84 4.42 36.72
N PRO A 333 -11.09 4.88 36.95
CA PRO A 333 -11.54 6.27 36.81
C PRO A 333 -10.83 7.32 37.70
N ARG A 334 -9.67 7.00 38.30
CA ARG A 334 -8.85 7.85 39.15
C ARG A 334 -7.56 8.35 38.51
N ALA A 335 -7.26 8.05 37.24
CA ALA A 335 -6.14 8.70 36.57
C ALA A 335 -6.50 10.15 36.22
N SER A 336 -5.73 11.09 36.76
CA SER A 336 -5.80 12.53 36.51
C SER A 336 -5.35 12.91 35.08
N LEU A 337 -5.95 12.30 34.05
CA LEU A 337 -5.63 12.50 32.62
C LEU A 337 -6.90 12.73 31.79
N PRO A 338 -7.60 13.87 31.95
CA PRO A 338 -8.88 14.14 31.28
C PRO A 338 -8.82 13.99 29.76
N LEU A 339 -7.73 14.48 29.16
CA LEU A 339 -7.54 14.49 27.71
C LEU A 339 -7.39 13.09 27.12
N GLN A 340 -6.70 12.19 27.83
CA GLN A 340 -6.58 10.78 27.41
C GLN A 340 -7.93 10.08 27.43
N VAL A 341 -8.77 10.37 28.43
CA VAL A 341 -10.13 9.81 28.54
C VAL A 341 -11.01 10.33 27.40
N GLU A 342 -10.91 11.61 27.05
CA GLU A 342 -11.65 12.17 25.91
C GLU A 342 -11.22 11.58 24.58
N LEU A 343 -9.91 11.43 24.36
CA LEU A 343 -9.35 10.78 23.17
C LEU A 343 -9.85 9.33 23.04
N GLN A 344 -9.80 8.57 24.13
CA GLN A 344 -10.33 7.20 24.16
C GLN A 344 -11.81 7.16 23.77
N LYS A 345 -12.65 8.02 24.36
CA LYS A 345 -14.09 8.09 24.03
C LYS A 345 -14.32 8.48 22.57
N ALA A 346 -13.49 9.36 22.01
CA ALA A 346 -13.56 9.73 20.61
C ALA A 346 -13.19 8.54 19.70
N VAL A 347 -12.11 7.81 20.01
CA VAL A 347 -11.70 6.61 19.26
C VAL A 347 -12.76 5.52 19.31
N GLN A 348 -13.35 5.27 20.48
CA GLN A 348 -14.43 4.27 20.63
C GLN A 348 -15.66 4.62 19.78
N ARG A 349 -16.09 5.89 19.79
CA ARG A 349 -17.20 6.35 18.94
C ARG A 349 -16.85 6.27 17.46
N CYS A 350 -15.61 6.57 17.10
CA CYS A 350 -15.13 6.51 15.73
C CYS A 350 -15.11 5.10 15.15
N ALA A 351 -14.79 4.11 15.97
CA ALA A 351 -14.65 2.73 15.53
C ALA A 351 -15.98 1.94 15.46
N VAL A 352 -17.11 2.55 15.84
CA VAL A 352 -18.43 1.89 15.75
C VAL A 352 -19.06 2.19 14.39
N PRO A 353 -19.55 1.17 13.65
CA PRO A 353 -20.34 1.38 12.44
C PRO A 353 -21.60 2.18 12.79
N THR A 354 -21.81 3.32 12.14
CA THR A 354 -23.03 4.12 12.32
C THR A 354 -24.22 3.40 11.68
N GLU A 355 -25.29 3.17 12.44
CA GLU A 355 -26.58 2.66 11.93
C GLU A 355 -27.19 3.58 10.84
N TYR A 356 -26.79 4.85 10.82
CA TYR A 356 -27.18 5.85 9.83
C TYR A 356 -25.96 6.45 9.12
N PRO A 357 -25.56 5.90 7.95
CA PRO A 357 -24.36 6.31 7.20
C PRO A 357 -24.36 7.77 6.71
N ASP A 358 -25.54 8.39 6.63
CA ASP A 358 -25.72 9.66 5.91
C ASP A 358 -25.44 10.92 6.74
N ASN A 359 -25.11 10.80 8.04
CA ASN A 359 -24.73 11.97 8.82
C ASN A 359 -23.25 12.36 8.60
N LYS A 360 -22.96 12.85 7.39
CA LYS A 360 -21.63 13.38 7.01
C LYS A 360 -21.14 14.48 7.96
N LYS A 361 -22.07 15.20 8.61
CA LYS A 361 -21.75 16.25 9.58
C LYS A 361 -21.12 15.66 10.84
N ASP A 362 -21.67 14.57 11.36
CA ASP A 362 -21.14 13.90 12.56
C ASP A 362 -19.74 13.33 12.31
N HIS A 363 -19.51 12.73 11.15
CA HIS A 363 -18.19 12.22 10.75
C HIS A 363 -17.14 13.33 10.69
N ARG A 364 -17.48 14.50 10.10
CA ARG A 364 -16.59 15.66 10.05
C ARG A 364 -16.29 16.23 11.44
N ILE A 365 -17.29 16.29 12.32
CA ILE A 365 -17.13 16.75 13.70
C ILE A 365 -16.19 15.79 14.44
N LEU A 366 -16.39 14.48 14.30
CA LEU A 366 -15.59 13.47 14.96
C LEU A 366 -14.13 13.46 14.46
N PHE A 367 -13.92 13.58 13.15
CA PHE A 367 -12.59 13.72 12.56
C PHE A 367 -11.85 14.93 13.16
N LYS A 368 -12.51 16.10 13.19
CA LYS A 368 -11.94 17.32 13.77
C LYS A 368 -11.64 17.14 15.27
N GLN A 369 -12.55 16.53 16.01
CA GLN A 369 -12.38 16.25 17.44
C GLN A 369 -11.15 15.34 17.68
N LEU A 370 -10.99 14.25 16.91
CA LEU A 370 -9.83 13.37 17.03
C LEU A 370 -8.52 14.12 16.75
N TYR A 371 -8.51 14.96 15.71
CA TYR A 371 -7.34 15.76 15.36
C TYR A 371 -6.94 16.72 16.49
N GLU A 372 -7.91 17.46 17.04
CA GLU A 372 -7.68 18.41 18.14
C GLU A 372 -7.20 17.70 19.42
N LEU A 373 -7.81 16.57 19.78
CA LEU A 373 -7.42 15.79 20.97
C LEU A 373 -6.01 15.22 20.85
N LEU A 374 -5.63 14.71 19.67
CA LEU A 374 -4.28 14.20 19.42
C LEU A 374 -3.24 15.33 19.48
N GLN A 375 -3.52 16.49 18.88
CA GLN A 375 -2.64 17.65 18.94
C GLN A 375 -2.47 18.18 20.37
N ALA A 376 -3.56 18.29 21.13
CA ALA A 376 -3.51 18.71 22.52
C ALA A 376 -2.70 17.71 23.37
N SER A 377 -2.90 16.40 23.16
CA SER A 377 -2.19 15.36 23.91
C SER A 377 -0.70 15.36 23.60
N GLN A 378 -0.34 15.67 22.35
CA GLN A 378 1.05 15.84 21.96
C GLN A 378 1.71 17.03 22.64
N ARG A 379 1.03 18.18 22.75
CA ARG A 379 1.55 19.37 23.45
C ARG A 379 1.77 19.09 24.94
N GLN A 380 0.83 18.41 25.59
CA GLN A 380 0.95 18.03 27.01
C GLN A 380 2.14 17.08 27.27
N LEU A 381 2.56 16.29 26.28
CA LEU A 381 3.76 15.44 26.40
C LEU A 381 5.07 16.22 26.23
N GLN A 382 5.02 17.43 25.65
CA GLN A 382 6.19 18.29 25.44
C GLN A 382 6.44 19.23 26.63
N GLU A 383 5.40 19.52 27.42
CA GLU A 383 5.47 20.16 28.74
C GLU A 383 6.02 19.17 29.80
#